data_AF-A0A1B1DXA9-F1
#
_entry.id   AF-A0A1B1DXA9-F1
#
_cell.length_a   1.000
_cell.length_b   1.000
_cell.length_c   1.000
_cell.angle_alpha   90.00
_cell.angle_beta   90.00
_cell.angle_gamma   90.00
#
_symmetry.space_group_name_H-M   'P 1'
#
loop_
_entity.id
_entity.type
_entity.pdbx_description
1 polymer ?
#
loop_
_entity_poly.entity_id
_entity_poly.type
_entity_poly.pdbx_seq_one_letter_code
_entity_poly.pdbx_strand_id
1 'polypeptide(L)'
;MTDIVGRLLNKWLGERRKHKGRNDMVDKRISESIGRIVDELMQRLRNHEDAVAKDYCAQDLSGEIKIEQYHKPLCKALMRTFMYMNGLKVREGRKIEIEEDTEEESFLKCIVGTTVMLKMLKKYCWFEDYMQYALRITEARKEATGSESNYNKCSGMNFNQLKIGNILVGNTVAKLVEGKESGIADYQNLERFRDGWCRHGRQSKVERKDGKKQEDEGKKWLDEEKMKELEKIVEDKGQKEEGKLGKVLEEMEKKRKIMRASDPCYKDQSGGFEEGEEDSIMEWFTNFFNNPSDADNDKYEWSKYDAYKSVCEDEDEWNKRGINPKKYGEFCRIMLKNLMMVENGANQYKPPGISDPQCKKKYIPLCDLLKIWMMDMGAFCVPKEVMHYVFDAVSAFSGQWGNPKDYVKCDYGKVSNLYRGNEDMLPKVQELLRNSMVGSKLGELNKKKWCDASKVQHRTPNAKAGMETRADKAAQGESVPDNGALQELTQLVQKVEAKVEEEENELSGIAGEAIKEVLSPQGK
;
A
#
# COMPACT_ATOMS: atom_id res chain seq x y z
N MET A 1 -8.54 2.02 -15.42
CA MET A 1 -8.11 0.86 -14.62
C MET A 1 -6.70 1.16 -14.13
N THR A 2 -6.58 1.62 -12.89
CA THR A 2 -5.29 1.83 -12.22
C THR A 2 -4.55 0.51 -12.12
N ASP A 3 -3.42 0.38 -12.82
CA ASP A 3 -2.62 -0.84 -12.82
C ASP A 3 -1.89 -0.99 -11.47
N ILE A 4 -2.22 -2.03 -10.71
CA ILE A 4 -1.56 -2.36 -9.43
C ILE A 4 -0.04 -2.49 -9.58
N VAL A 5 0.43 -2.96 -10.75
CA VAL A 5 1.86 -3.03 -11.06
C VAL A 5 2.46 -1.62 -11.09
N GLY A 6 1.79 -0.68 -11.75
CA GLY A 6 2.20 0.72 -11.82
C GLY A 6 2.32 1.35 -10.43
N ARG A 7 1.31 1.17 -9.56
CA ARG A 7 1.35 1.68 -8.18
C ARG A 7 2.50 1.08 -7.37
N LEU A 8 2.73 -0.23 -7.48
CA LEU A 8 3.82 -0.90 -6.80
C LEU A 8 5.20 -0.42 -7.29
N LEU A 9 5.36 -0.27 -8.62
CA LEU A 9 6.56 0.29 -9.23
C LEU A 9 6.81 1.73 -8.78
N ASN A 10 5.78 2.57 -8.74
CA ASN A 10 5.90 3.95 -8.25
C ASN A 10 6.34 4.00 -6.79
N LYS A 11 5.78 3.13 -5.94
CA LYS A 11 6.18 3.00 -4.54
C LYS A 11 7.67 2.65 -4.42
N TRP A 12 8.14 1.68 -5.20
CA TRP A 12 9.56 1.29 -5.22
C TRP A 12 10.47 2.38 -5.81
N LEU A 13 10.00 3.12 -6.81
CA LEU A 13 10.71 4.26 -7.37
C LEU A 13 10.87 5.38 -6.32
N GLY A 14 9.81 5.66 -5.57
CA GLY A 14 9.85 6.59 -4.44
C GLY A 14 10.88 6.18 -3.38
N GLU A 15 10.96 4.89 -3.03
CA GLU A 15 11.98 4.39 -2.12
C GLU A 15 13.41 4.54 -2.68
N ARG A 16 13.61 4.39 -4.00
CA ARG A 16 14.92 4.64 -4.65
C ARG A 16 15.34 6.10 -4.51
N ARG A 17 14.41 7.03 -4.73
CA ARG A 17 14.68 8.48 -4.65
C ARG A 17 15.08 8.91 -3.23
N LYS A 18 14.43 8.36 -2.20
CA LYS A 18 14.81 8.58 -0.78
C LYS A 18 16.24 8.14 -0.45
N HIS A 19 16.83 7.30 -1.28
CA HIS A 19 18.17 6.73 -1.06
C HIS A 19 19.05 6.90 -2.30
N LYS A 20 19.10 8.13 -2.84
CA LYS A 20 19.90 8.51 -4.01
C LYS A 20 21.35 7.98 -3.89
N GLY A 21 21.83 7.34 -4.95
CA GLY A 21 23.16 6.73 -4.99
C GLY A 21 23.28 5.37 -4.29
N ARG A 22 22.19 4.82 -3.72
CA ARG A 22 22.15 3.49 -3.07
C ARG A 22 21.04 2.61 -3.63
N ASN A 23 20.92 2.55 -4.96
CA ASN A 23 19.90 1.74 -5.65
C ASN A 23 20.00 0.26 -5.26
N ASP A 24 21.22 -0.25 -5.05
CA ASP A 24 21.51 -1.58 -4.56
C ASP A 24 20.87 -1.87 -3.20
N MET A 25 20.94 -0.91 -2.27
CA MET A 25 20.31 -1.01 -0.96
C MET A 25 18.78 -1.07 -1.07
N VAL A 26 18.19 -0.28 -1.97
CA VAL A 26 16.73 -0.27 -2.15
C VAL A 26 16.25 -1.56 -2.82
N ASP A 27 16.95 -2.02 -3.85
CA ASP A 27 16.67 -3.31 -4.50
C ASP A 27 16.77 -4.46 -3.50
N LYS A 28 17.76 -4.39 -2.59
CA LYS A 28 17.88 -5.33 -1.47
C LYS A 28 16.67 -5.26 -0.54
N ARG A 29 16.19 -4.07 -0.17
CA ARG A 29 14.99 -3.92 0.69
C ARG A 29 13.72 -4.45 0.02
N ILE A 30 13.56 -4.21 -1.29
CA ILE A 30 12.45 -4.77 -2.07
C ILE A 30 12.53 -6.30 -2.03
N SER A 31 13.71 -6.86 -2.27
CA SER A 31 13.98 -8.30 -2.19
C SER A 31 13.70 -8.85 -0.77
N GLU A 32 14.11 -8.17 0.29
CA GLU A 32 13.82 -8.54 1.68
C GLU A 32 12.31 -8.49 2.00
N SER A 33 11.58 -7.53 1.44
CA SER A 33 10.12 -7.46 1.56
C SER A 33 9.46 -8.67 0.88
N ILE A 34 9.91 -9.03 -0.31
CA ILE A 34 9.45 -10.24 -1.03
C ILE A 34 9.85 -11.50 -0.24
N GLY A 35 11.05 -11.53 0.32
CA GLY A 35 11.57 -12.60 1.17
C GLY A 35 10.68 -12.89 2.36
N ARG A 36 10.15 -11.85 3.02
CA ARG A 36 9.17 -12.01 4.12
C ARG A 36 7.90 -12.74 3.66
N ILE A 37 7.33 -12.35 2.51
CA ILE A 37 6.14 -12.99 1.93
C ILE A 37 6.43 -14.45 1.56
N VAL A 38 7.62 -14.73 1.00
CA VAL A 38 8.08 -16.10 0.73
C VAL A 38 8.19 -16.91 2.00
N ASP A 39 8.84 -16.38 3.04
CA ASP A 39 9.05 -17.10 4.29
C ASP A 39 7.72 -17.37 5.02
N GLU A 40 6.77 -16.44 4.99
CA GLU A 40 5.40 -16.65 5.49
C GLU A 40 4.69 -17.81 4.77
N LEU A 41 4.74 -17.85 3.43
CA LEU A 41 4.18 -18.98 2.68
C LEU A 41 4.90 -20.29 3.02
N MET A 42 6.22 -20.28 3.11
CA MET A 42 7.00 -21.47 3.46
C MET A 42 6.68 -21.97 4.88
N GLN A 43 6.45 -21.08 5.84
CA GLN A 43 5.97 -21.46 7.17
C GLN A 43 4.61 -22.17 7.12
N ARG A 44 3.69 -21.69 6.28
CA ARG A 44 2.40 -22.34 6.08
C ARG A 44 2.56 -23.72 5.43
N LEU A 45 3.42 -23.84 4.42
CA LEU A 45 3.71 -25.11 3.77
C LEU A 45 4.36 -26.14 4.71
N ARG A 46 5.14 -25.70 5.70
CA ARG A 46 5.73 -26.53 6.77
C ARG A 46 4.72 -27.04 7.79
N ASN A 47 3.54 -26.44 7.89
CA ASN A 47 2.59 -26.73 8.95
C ASN A 47 1.92 -28.10 8.77
N HIS A 48 2.46 -29.13 9.43
CA HIS A 48 1.89 -30.47 9.47
C HIS A 48 0.55 -30.55 10.21
N GLU A 49 0.15 -29.54 10.96
CA GLU A 49 -1.05 -29.54 11.81
C GLU A 49 -2.25 -28.83 11.21
N ASP A 50 -2.11 -28.23 10.02
CA ASP A 50 -3.20 -27.55 9.33
C ASP A 50 -4.41 -28.47 9.11
N ALA A 51 -5.38 -28.39 10.03
CA ALA A 51 -6.57 -29.22 10.06
C ALA A 51 -7.47 -28.95 8.85
N VAL A 52 -7.50 -27.71 8.36
CA VAL A 52 -8.34 -27.33 7.23
C VAL A 52 -7.84 -27.98 5.95
N ALA A 53 -6.54 -27.83 5.64
CA ALA A 53 -5.95 -28.47 4.48
C ALA A 53 -6.03 -30.01 4.59
N LYS A 54 -5.84 -30.56 5.80
CA LYS A 54 -6.01 -32.00 6.06
C LYS A 54 -7.42 -32.49 5.75
N ASP A 55 -8.44 -31.78 6.21
CA ASP A 55 -9.83 -32.20 6.06
C ASP A 55 -10.26 -32.15 4.58
N TYR A 56 -9.97 -31.05 3.88
CA TYR A 56 -10.27 -30.94 2.45
C TYR A 56 -9.51 -31.98 1.61
N CYS A 57 -8.28 -32.32 2.01
CA CYS A 57 -7.51 -33.35 1.31
C CYS A 57 -7.73 -34.76 1.87
N ALA A 58 -8.59 -34.96 2.88
CA ALA A 58 -8.92 -36.29 3.39
C ALA A 58 -9.89 -37.01 2.45
N GLN A 59 -10.90 -36.26 1.99
CA GLN A 59 -11.94 -36.65 1.05
C GLN A 59 -12.47 -35.40 0.36
N ASP A 60 -12.79 -35.48 -0.94
CA ASP A 60 -13.44 -34.37 -1.62
C ASP A 60 -14.88 -34.21 -1.13
N LEU A 61 -15.14 -33.10 -0.44
CA LEU A 61 -16.47 -32.77 0.07
C LEU A 61 -17.49 -32.54 -1.06
N SER A 62 -17.07 -32.11 -2.25
CA SER A 62 -17.99 -31.98 -3.39
C SER A 62 -18.20 -33.29 -4.14
N GLY A 63 -17.36 -34.30 -3.87
CA GLY A 63 -17.42 -35.62 -4.49
C GLY A 63 -17.07 -35.64 -5.98
N GLU A 64 -16.52 -34.55 -6.53
CA GLU A 64 -16.16 -34.42 -7.94
C GLU A 64 -14.83 -35.09 -8.26
N ILE A 65 -13.93 -35.19 -7.29
CA ILE A 65 -12.62 -35.83 -7.43
C ILE A 65 -12.38 -36.87 -6.34
N LYS A 66 -11.70 -37.96 -6.70
CA LYS A 66 -11.18 -38.91 -5.72
C LYS A 66 -9.76 -38.53 -5.30
N ILE A 67 -9.59 -38.19 -4.02
CA ILE A 67 -8.27 -37.85 -3.46
C ILE A 67 -7.60 -39.12 -2.93
N GLU A 68 -6.74 -39.70 -3.76
CA GLU A 68 -5.95 -40.86 -3.35
C GLU A 68 -5.01 -40.52 -2.18
N GLN A 69 -4.80 -41.49 -1.27
CA GLN A 69 -4.01 -41.29 -0.04
C GLN A 69 -2.64 -40.67 -0.33
N TYR A 70 -2.07 -41.05 -1.44
CA TYR A 70 -0.73 -40.71 -1.82
C TYR A 70 -0.65 -39.34 -2.52
N HIS A 71 -1.74 -38.84 -3.10
CA HIS A 71 -1.82 -37.45 -3.60
C HIS A 71 -2.02 -36.41 -2.50
N LYS A 72 -2.45 -36.82 -1.30
CA LYS A 72 -2.78 -35.91 -0.19
C LYS A 72 -1.70 -34.87 0.12
N PRO A 73 -0.39 -35.18 0.09
CA PRO A 73 0.66 -34.17 0.27
C PRO A 73 0.59 -33.02 -0.73
N LEU A 74 0.41 -33.33 -2.03
CA LEU A 74 0.31 -32.33 -3.09
C LEU A 74 -0.95 -31.48 -2.94
N CYS A 75 -2.09 -32.14 -2.68
CA CYS A 75 -3.35 -31.47 -2.38
C CYS A 75 -3.18 -30.48 -1.22
N LYS A 76 -2.57 -30.90 -0.10
CA LYS A 76 -2.37 -30.05 1.08
C LYS A 76 -1.44 -28.87 0.78
N ALA A 77 -0.37 -29.08 0.04
CA ALA A 77 0.54 -28.02 -0.36
C ALA A 77 -0.17 -26.96 -1.22
N LEU A 78 -0.92 -27.39 -2.25
CA LEU A 78 -1.69 -26.49 -3.10
C LEU A 78 -2.78 -25.76 -2.32
N MET A 79 -3.52 -26.47 -1.47
CA MET A 79 -4.56 -25.87 -0.62
C MET A 79 -3.99 -24.74 0.25
N ARG A 80 -2.86 -24.98 0.93
CA ARG A 80 -2.20 -23.96 1.76
C ARG A 80 -1.74 -22.76 0.93
N THR A 81 -1.21 -23.00 -0.27
CA THR A 81 -0.79 -21.91 -1.17
C THR A 81 -1.97 -21.07 -1.62
N PHE A 82 -3.08 -21.67 -2.08
CA PHE A 82 -4.28 -20.93 -2.47
C PHE A 82 -4.92 -20.20 -1.29
N MET A 83 -4.94 -20.81 -0.11
CA MET A 83 -5.40 -20.14 1.10
C MET A 83 -4.53 -18.93 1.44
N TYR A 84 -3.20 -19.04 1.37
CA TYR A 84 -2.30 -17.90 1.58
C TYR A 84 -2.51 -16.78 0.56
N MET A 85 -2.56 -17.15 -0.73
CA MET A 85 -2.79 -16.21 -1.84
C MET A 85 -4.07 -15.40 -1.68
N ASN A 86 -5.13 -16.00 -1.11
CA ASN A 86 -6.40 -15.34 -0.85
C ASN A 86 -6.49 -14.71 0.55
N GLY A 87 -5.38 -14.56 1.26
CA GLY A 87 -5.33 -13.92 2.59
C GLY A 87 -6.05 -14.74 3.67
N LEU A 88 -6.10 -16.06 3.56
CA LEU A 88 -6.83 -16.92 4.50
C LEU A 88 -5.88 -17.54 5.50
N LYS A 89 -6.06 -17.26 6.78
CA LYS A 89 -5.24 -17.81 7.87
C LYS A 89 -6.01 -18.84 8.67
N VAL A 90 -5.42 -20.02 8.86
CA VAL A 90 -5.98 -21.07 9.74
C VAL A 90 -5.49 -20.85 11.16
N ARG A 91 -6.41 -20.71 12.12
CA ARG A 91 -6.14 -20.75 13.57
C ARG A 91 -6.49 -22.12 14.15
N GLU A 92 -6.17 -22.31 15.42
CA GLU A 92 -6.57 -23.48 16.21
C GLU A 92 -8.07 -23.80 16.04
N GLY A 93 -8.40 -25.08 15.97
CA GLY A 93 -9.79 -25.53 15.90
C GLY A 93 -10.51 -25.30 14.56
N ARG A 94 -9.78 -25.27 13.44
CA ARG A 94 -10.31 -25.13 12.05
C ARG A 94 -10.89 -23.76 11.71
N LYS A 95 -10.73 -22.77 12.59
CA LYS A 95 -11.20 -21.40 12.33
C LYS A 95 -10.35 -20.77 11.23
N ILE A 96 -11.02 -20.23 10.20
CA ILE A 96 -10.37 -19.40 9.19
C ILE A 96 -10.63 -17.94 9.50
N GLU A 97 -9.58 -17.15 9.42
CA GLU A 97 -9.63 -15.69 9.50
C GLU A 97 -9.11 -15.09 8.20
N ILE A 98 -9.63 -13.91 7.88
CA ILE A 98 -9.21 -13.14 6.71
C ILE A 98 -8.10 -12.19 7.18
N GLU A 99 -6.97 -12.22 6.48
CA GLU A 99 -5.88 -11.28 6.67
C GLU A 99 -6.21 -9.96 5.97
N GLU A 100 -6.06 -8.88 6.72
CA GLU A 100 -6.17 -7.51 6.23
C GLU A 100 -4.86 -7.11 5.52
N ASP A 101 -4.68 -7.62 4.30
CA ASP A 101 -3.57 -7.19 3.45
C ASP A 101 -3.97 -6.00 2.57
N THR A 102 -3.02 -5.10 2.28
CA THR A 102 -3.21 -4.10 1.23
C THR A 102 -3.36 -4.76 -0.14
N GLU A 103 -3.84 -4.00 -1.13
CA GLU A 103 -3.96 -4.51 -2.50
C GLU A 103 -2.59 -4.97 -3.03
N GLU A 104 -1.52 -4.21 -2.80
CA GLU A 104 -0.15 -4.54 -3.22
C GLU A 104 0.41 -5.78 -2.52
N GLU A 105 0.19 -5.90 -1.21
CA GLU A 105 0.61 -7.09 -0.45
C GLU A 105 -0.08 -8.34 -0.98
N SER A 106 -1.38 -8.22 -1.28
CA SER A 106 -2.17 -9.28 -1.90
C SER A 106 -1.61 -9.65 -3.28
N PHE A 107 -1.30 -8.64 -4.11
CA PHE A 107 -0.71 -8.84 -5.42
C PHE A 107 0.62 -9.58 -5.37
N LEU A 108 1.50 -9.19 -4.43
CA LEU A 108 2.76 -9.89 -4.19
C LEU A 108 2.56 -11.31 -3.68
N LYS A 109 1.59 -11.57 -2.77
CA LYS A 109 1.23 -12.94 -2.34
C LYS A 109 0.80 -13.80 -3.54
N CYS A 110 0.07 -13.23 -4.50
CA CYS A 110 -0.33 -13.93 -5.72
C CYS A 110 0.87 -14.33 -6.59
N ILE A 111 1.81 -13.40 -6.81
CA ILE A 111 3.03 -13.69 -7.58
C ILE A 111 3.88 -14.75 -6.87
N VAL A 112 4.05 -14.60 -5.55
CA VAL A 112 4.82 -15.53 -4.72
C VAL A 112 4.21 -16.93 -4.76
N GLY A 113 2.90 -17.05 -4.50
CA GLY A 113 2.20 -18.33 -4.54
C GLY A 113 2.21 -18.98 -5.92
N THR A 114 2.03 -18.20 -6.99
CA THR A 114 2.13 -18.68 -8.38
C THR A 114 3.53 -19.21 -8.69
N THR A 115 4.56 -18.46 -8.33
CA THR A 115 5.97 -18.87 -8.56
C THR A 115 6.30 -20.14 -7.77
N VAL A 116 5.87 -20.23 -6.51
CA VAL A 116 6.06 -21.42 -5.66
C VAL A 116 5.37 -22.64 -6.25
N MET A 117 4.13 -22.49 -6.71
CA MET A 117 3.40 -23.58 -7.38
C MET A 117 4.15 -24.06 -8.63
N LEU A 118 4.57 -23.14 -9.49
CA LEU A 118 5.27 -23.47 -10.72
C LEU A 118 6.67 -24.08 -10.46
N LYS A 119 7.47 -23.51 -9.55
CA LYS A 119 8.82 -24.01 -9.26
C LYS A 119 8.85 -25.30 -8.46
N MET A 120 8.00 -25.42 -7.44
CA MET A 120 8.14 -26.48 -6.44
C MET A 120 7.14 -27.61 -6.64
N LEU A 121 5.94 -27.31 -7.16
CA LEU A 121 4.82 -28.25 -7.20
C LEU A 121 4.45 -28.72 -8.61
N LYS A 122 4.79 -27.98 -9.66
CA LYS A 122 4.43 -28.35 -11.04
C LYS A 122 5.02 -29.69 -11.50
N LYS A 123 6.19 -30.05 -10.98
CA LYS A 123 6.89 -31.32 -11.29
C LYS A 123 6.11 -32.59 -10.90
N TYR A 124 4.97 -32.48 -10.20
CA TYR A 124 4.13 -33.61 -9.82
C TYR A 124 2.95 -33.79 -10.78
N CYS A 125 2.69 -35.04 -11.20
CA CYS A 125 1.75 -35.34 -12.29
C CYS A 125 0.28 -34.91 -12.12
N TRP A 126 -0.19 -34.69 -10.89
CA TRP A 126 -1.57 -34.22 -10.62
C TRP A 126 -1.63 -32.76 -10.20
N PHE A 127 -0.58 -32.00 -10.47
CA PHE A 127 -0.53 -30.58 -10.15
C PHE A 127 -1.76 -29.84 -10.68
N GLU A 128 -2.12 -30.03 -11.96
CA GLU A 128 -3.25 -29.34 -12.58
C GLU A 128 -4.58 -29.70 -11.93
N ASP A 129 -4.85 -31.00 -11.71
CA ASP A 129 -6.10 -31.45 -11.11
C ASP A 129 -6.27 -30.92 -9.68
N TYR A 130 -5.21 -30.97 -8.86
CA TYR A 130 -5.27 -30.48 -7.48
C TYR A 130 -5.21 -28.96 -7.37
N MET A 131 -4.64 -28.27 -8.37
CA MET A 131 -4.67 -26.82 -8.45
C MET A 131 -6.10 -26.34 -8.70
N GLN A 132 -6.79 -26.95 -9.68
CA GLN A 132 -8.20 -26.65 -9.95
C GLN A 132 -9.10 -27.02 -8.76
N TYR A 133 -8.81 -28.14 -8.11
CA TYR A 133 -9.49 -28.52 -6.88
C TYR A 133 -9.34 -27.48 -5.76
N ALA A 134 -8.10 -27.08 -5.47
CA ALA A 134 -7.80 -26.10 -4.43
C ALA A 134 -8.48 -24.77 -4.70
N LEU A 135 -8.44 -24.29 -5.95
CA LEU A 135 -9.17 -23.10 -6.39
C LEU A 135 -10.67 -23.22 -6.07
N ARG A 136 -11.33 -24.27 -6.55
CA ARG A 136 -12.78 -24.50 -6.36
C ARG A 136 -13.18 -24.48 -4.89
N ILE A 137 -12.39 -25.13 -4.03
CA ILE A 137 -12.64 -25.15 -2.59
C ILE A 137 -12.49 -23.77 -1.97
N THR A 138 -11.44 -23.02 -2.34
CA THR A 138 -11.25 -21.66 -1.84
C THR A 138 -12.34 -20.70 -2.32
N GLU A 139 -12.83 -20.85 -3.55
CA GLU A 139 -13.94 -20.06 -4.09
C GLU A 139 -15.29 -20.41 -3.45
N ALA A 140 -15.62 -21.68 -3.27
CA ALA A 140 -16.88 -22.08 -2.63
C ALA A 140 -17.00 -21.52 -1.20
N ARG A 141 -15.87 -21.37 -0.51
CA ARG A 141 -15.83 -20.80 0.83
C ARG A 141 -16.12 -19.30 0.86
N LYS A 142 -15.74 -18.57 -0.19
CA LYS A 142 -16.11 -17.16 -0.39
C LYS A 142 -17.64 -17.01 -0.32
N GLU A 143 -18.34 -17.78 -1.16
CA GLU A 143 -19.80 -17.73 -1.29
C GLU A 143 -20.48 -18.00 0.07
N ALA A 144 -19.95 -18.95 0.85
CA ALA A 144 -20.49 -19.29 2.16
C ALA A 144 -20.26 -18.22 3.25
N THR A 145 -19.20 -17.42 3.14
CA THR A 145 -18.88 -16.39 4.15
C THR A 145 -19.65 -15.07 3.96
N GLY A 146 -20.39 -14.90 2.85
CA GLY A 146 -21.27 -13.75 2.61
C GLY A 146 -20.56 -12.38 2.61
N SER A 147 -19.24 -12.37 2.67
CA SER A 147 -18.45 -11.17 2.76
C SER A 147 -17.98 -10.78 1.37
N GLU A 148 -18.19 -9.52 0.99
CA GLU A 148 -17.52 -8.87 -0.15
C GLU A 148 -15.98 -8.90 -0.02
N SER A 149 -15.46 -9.41 1.11
CA SER A 149 -14.04 -9.59 1.38
C SER A 149 -13.31 -10.30 0.23
N ASN A 150 -12.22 -9.68 -0.24
CA ASN A 150 -10.84 -10.15 -0.41
C ASN A 150 -10.50 -11.60 -0.85
N TYR A 151 -11.46 -12.54 -0.88
CA TYR A 151 -11.31 -13.96 -1.15
C TYR A 151 -10.97 -14.30 -2.62
N ASN A 152 -10.91 -13.29 -3.51
CA ASN A 152 -10.54 -13.41 -4.93
C ASN A 152 -9.35 -12.51 -5.31
N LYS A 153 -8.51 -12.13 -4.34
CA LYS A 153 -7.35 -11.24 -4.57
C LYS A 153 -6.48 -11.68 -5.75
N CYS A 154 -6.31 -12.99 -5.93
CA CYS A 154 -5.52 -13.54 -7.04
C CYS A 154 -6.34 -14.01 -8.25
N SER A 155 -7.59 -14.43 -8.06
CA SER A 155 -8.47 -14.90 -9.15
C SER A 155 -9.11 -13.76 -9.93
N GLY A 156 -9.30 -12.59 -9.31
CA GLY A 156 -9.73 -11.35 -9.98
C GLY A 156 -8.60 -10.57 -10.66
N MET A 157 -7.36 -11.01 -10.51
CA MET A 157 -6.20 -10.32 -11.06
C MET A 157 -6.12 -10.49 -12.58
N ASN A 158 -5.82 -9.41 -13.29
CA ASN A 158 -5.60 -9.48 -14.73
C ASN A 158 -4.35 -10.33 -15.02
N PHE A 159 -4.49 -11.35 -15.87
CA PHE A 159 -3.37 -12.23 -16.25
C PHE A 159 -2.13 -11.45 -16.73
N ASN A 160 -2.31 -10.33 -17.46
CA ASN A 160 -1.20 -9.50 -17.91
C ASN A 160 -0.45 -8.86 -16.72
N GLN A 161 -1.15 -8.45 -15.66
CA GLN A 161 -0.52 -7.92 -14.45
C GLN A 161 0.25 -9.01 -13.72
N LEU A 162 -0.35 -10.20 -13.56
CA LEU A 162 0.34 -11.35 -12.95
C LEU A 162 1.58 -11.73 -13.76
N LYS A 163 1.47 -11.74 -15.09
CA LYS A 163 2.57 -12.00 -16.02
C LYS A 163 3.69 -10.97 -15.87
N ILE A 164 3.37 -9.68 -15.90
CA ILE A 164 4.37 -8.61 -15.71
C ILE A 164 5.01 -8.73 -14.32
N GLY A 165 4.21 -8.93 -13.27
CA GLY A 165 4.70 -9.17 -11.91
C GLY A 165 5.69 -10.33 -11.83
N ASN A 166 5.36 -11.48 -12.43
CA ASN A 166 6.26 -12.64 -12.52
C ASN A 166 7.53 -12.33 -13.33
N ILE A 167 7.44 -11.52 -14.39
CA ILE A 167 8.64 -11.09 -15.13
C ILE A 167 9.55 -10.19 -14.28
N LEU A 168 8.97 -9.31 -13.46
CA LEU A 168 9.72 -8.33 -12.68
C LEU A 168 10.32 -8.92 -11.39
N VAL A 169 9.54 -9.73 -10.66
CA VAL A 169 9.94 -10.23 -9.34
C VAL A 169 9.93 -11.77 -9.22
N GLY A 170 9.38 -12.49 -10.19
CA GLY A 170 9.29 -13.96 -10.14
C GLY A 170 10.65 -14.64 -10.07
N ASN A 171 11.70 -14.06 -10.68
CA ASN A 171 13.07 -14.57 -10.51
C ASN A 171 13.59 -14.43 -9.07
N THR A 172 13.35 -13.28 -8.45
CA THR A 172 13.70 -13.06 -7.03
C THR A 172 13.00 -14.10 -6.15
N VAL A 173 11.71 -14.35 -6.39
CA VAL A 173 10.96 -15.40 -5.68
C VAL A 173 11.55 -16.79 -5.96
N ALA A 174 11.81 -17.13 -7.22
CA ALA A 174 12.37 -18.42 -7.62
C ALA A 174 13.69 -18.72 -6.89
N LYS A 175 14.61 -17.75 -6.83
CA LYS A 175 15.86 -17.86 -6.06
C LYS A 175 15.60 -18.03 -4.56
N LEU A 176 14.64 -17.30 -4.01
CA LEU A 176 14.30 -17.38 -2.58
C LEU A 176 13.69 -18.73 -2.18
N VAL A 177 13.13 -19.50 -3.12
CA VAL A 177 12.52 -20.81 -2.87
C VAL A 177 13.35 -21.99 -3.35
N GLU A 178 14.44 -21.73 -4.06
CA GLU A 178 15.36 -22.77 -4.55
C GLU A 178 15.91 -23.60 -3.39
N GLY A 179 15.78 -24.93 -3.50
CA GLY A 179 16.23 -25.88 -2.47
C GLY A 179 15.36 -25.90 -1.20
N LYS A 180 14.29 -25.11 -1.11
CA LYS A 180 13.38 -25.08 0.04
C LYS A 180 12.26 -26.13 -0.02
N GLU A 181 12.22 -27.00 -1.03
CA GLU A 181 11.16 -28.03 -1.19
C GLU A 181 11.11 -29.00 -0.03
N SER A 182 12.26 -29.32 0.55
CA SER A 182 12.37 -30.16 1.74
C SER A 182 11.60 -29.64 2.96
N GLY A 183 11.28 -28.33 2.97
CA GLY A 183 10.43 -27.72 3.98
C GLY A 183 8.94 -27.97 3.78
N ILE A 184 8.48 -28.52 2.65
CA ILE A 184 7.05 -28.79 2.48
C ILE A 184 6.64 -29.92 3.43
N ALA A 185 5.54 -29.74 4.17
CA ALA A 185 4.99 -30.79 5.00
C ALA A 185 4.68 -32.03 4.16
N ASP A 186 5.15 -33.19 4.62
CA ASP A 186 5.08 -34.48 3.92
C ASP A 186 5.93 -34.54 2.64
N TYR A 187 6.98 -33.72 2.53
CA TYR A 187 7.89 -33.71 1.38
C TYR A 187 8.48 -35.08 1.05
N GLN A 188 8.84 -35.89 2.06
CA GLN A 188 9.36 -37.25 1.81
C GLN A 188 8.35 -38.10 1.03
N ASN A 189 7.05 -37.93 1.29
CA ASN A 189 6.00 -38.60 0.52
C ASN A 189 5.90 -37.99 -0.88
N LEU A 190 5.96 -36.67 -1.02
CA LEU A 190 5.99 -36.03 -2.35
C LEU A 190 7.15 -36.54 -3.23
N GLU A 191 8.36 -36.56 -2.68
CA GLU A 191 9.58 -36.92 -3.42
C GLU A 191 9.63 -38.42 -3.74
N ARG A 192 9.27 -39.29 -2.78
CA ARG A 192 9.29 -40.76 -2.94
C ARG A 192 8.54 -41.21 -4.19
N PHE A 193 7.52 -40.45 -4.58
CA PHE A 193 6.62 -40.87 -5.62
C PHE A 193 6.61 -39.98 -6.87
N ARG A 194 7.56 -39.05 -6.98
CA ARG A 194 7.70 -38.14 -8.12
C ARG A 194 7.67 -38.87 -9.47
N ASP A 195 8.47 -39.94 -9.61
CA ASP A 195 8.71 -40.57 -10.92
C ASP A 195 7.86 -41.84 -11.17
N GLY A 196 7.46 -42.54 -10.10
CA GLY A 196 6.71 -43.80 -10.21
C GLY A 196 5.25 -43.59 -10.62
N TRP A 197 4.69 -42.44 -10.27
CA TRP A 197 3.28 -42.10 -10.45
C TRP A 197 2.88 -41.71 -11.86
N CYS A 198 3.80 -41.10 -12.59
CA CYS A 198 3.58 -40.65 -13.96
C CYS A 198 3.61 -41.79 -14.99
N ARG A 199 4.10 -42.98 -14.60
CA ARG A 199 4.34 -44.12 -15.53
C ARG A 199 3.11 -44.97 -15.85
N HIS A 200 2.03 -44.90 -15.06
CA HIS A 200 0.80 -45.68 -15.31
C HIS A 200 -0.23 -44.90 -16.14
N GLY A 201 0.24 -44.32 -17.25
CA GLY A 201 -0.36 -43.22 -18.02
C GLY A 201 -1.69 -43.42 -18.73
N ARG A 202 -2.64 -44.25 -18.27
CA ARG A 202 -4.01 -44.28 -18.81
C ARG A 202 -5.16 -44.47 -17.82
N GLN A 203 -4.90 -44.86 -16.56
CA GLN A 203 -5.95 -45.03 -15.54
C GLN A 203 -5.95 -43.93 -14.46
N SER A 204 -5.05 -42.94 -14.56
CA SER A 204 -4.71 -42.07 -13.44
C SER A 204 -5.13 -40.61 -13.57
N LYS A 205 -5.99 -40.25 -14.55
CA LYS A 205 -6.70 -38.98 -14.42
C LYS A 205 -7.56 -39.09 -13.17
N VAL A 206 -7.60 -38.05 -12.36
CA VAL A 206 -8.46 -37.99 -11.17
C VAL A 206 -9.85 -38.52 -11.55
N GLU A 207 -10.26 -39.63 -10.92
CA GLU A 207 -11.56 -40.26 -11.19
C GLU A 207 -12.64 -39.21 -10.89
N ARG A 208 -13.19 -38.62 -11.95
CA ARG A 208 -14.38 -37.78 -11.85
C ARG A 208 -15.56 -38.72 -11.74
N LYS A 209 -16.32 -38.64 -10.65
CA LYS A 209 -17.51 -39.48 -10.50
C LYS A 209 -18.48 -39.18 -11.65
N ASP A 210 -18.87 -40.23 -12.38
CA ASP A 210 -19.82 -40.14 -13.48
C ASP A 210 -21.14 -39.53 -12.99
N GLY A 211 -21.53 -38.38 -13.54
CA GLY A 211 -22.86 -37.78 -13.26
C GLY A 211 -22.97 -36.25 -13.30
N LYS A 212 -21.87 -35.50 -13.26
CA LYS A 212 -21.92 -34.02 -13.40
C LYS A 212 -20.83 -33.53 -14.36
N LYS A 213 -21.07 -33.64 -15.66
CA LYS A 213 -20.45 -32.71 -16.63
C LYS A 213 -21.18 -31.38 -16.49
N GLN A 214 -20.85 -30.63 -15.44
CA GLN A 214 -21.17 -29.21 -15.44
C GLN A 214 -20.15 -28.56 -16.40
N GLU A 215 -20.65 -27.81 -17.39
CA GLU A 215 -19.84 -26.94 -18.24
C GLU A 215 -19.19 -25.87 -17.36
N ASP A 216 -18.11 -26.24 -16.67
CA ASP A 216 -17.34 -25.35 -15.81
C ASP A 216 -16.25 -24.64 -16.63
N GLU A 217 -16.60 -24.21 -17.84
CA GLU A 217 -15.72 -23.39 -18.70
C GLU A 217 -15.46 -22.01 -18.08
N GLY A 218 -16.24 -21.60 -17.08
CA GLY A 218 -16.15 -20.29 -16.43
C GLY A 218 -15.20 -20.17 -15.23
N LYS A 219 -14.64 -21.26 -14.68
CA LYS A 219 -13.93 -21.21 -13.38
C LYS A 219 -12.52 -21.83 -13.37
N LYS A 220 -11.81 -21.81 -14.50
CA LYS A 220 -10.37 -22.13 -14.47
C LYS A 220 -9.59 -20.90 -14.01
N TRP A 221 -8.74 -21.06 -12.99
CA TRP A 221 -7.86 -19.96 -12.51
C TRP A 221 -7.04 -19.37 -13.66
N LEU A 222 -6.43 -20.25 -14.46
CA LEU A 222 -5.76 -19.93 -15.71
C LEU A 222 -5.98 -21.08 -16.70
N ASP A 223 -6.14 -20.75 -17.98
CA ASP A 223 -6.11 -21.75 -19.04
C ASP A 223 -4.69 -22.32 -19.21
N GLU A 224 -4.60 -23.46 -19.90
CA GLU A 224 -3.35 -24.21 -20.05
C GLU A 224 -2.27 -23.40 -20.79
N GLU A 225 -2.68 -22.55 -21.73
CA GLU A 225 -1.77 -21.69 -22.50
C GLU A 225 -1.13 -20.61 -21.60
N LYS A 226 -1.95 -19.94 -20.79
CA LYS A 226 -1.51 -18.96 -19.79
C LYS A 226 -0.60 -19.57 -18.72
N MET A 227 -0.92 -20.77 -18.25
CA MET A 227 -0.08 -21.50 -17.30
C MET A 227 1.30 -21.85 -17.88
N LYS A 228 1.34 -22.32 -19.14
CA LYS A 228 2.60 -22.58 -19.86
C LYS A 228 3.40 -21.31 -20.08
N GLU A 229 2.73 -20.18 -20.33
CA GLU A 229 3.42 -18.90 -20.45
C GLU A 229 4.08 -18.45 -19.13
N LEU A 230 3.37 -18.55 -18.00
CA LEU A 230 3.95 -18.24 -16.68
C LEU A 230 5.07 -19.20 -16.31
N GLU A 231 4.91 -20.49 -16.60
CA GLU A 231 5.98 -21.48 -16.44
C GLU A 231 7.23 -21.04 -17.19
N LYS A 232 7.14 -20.70 -18.48
CA LYS A 232 8.29 -20.23 -19.25
C LYS A 232 8.94 -19.00 -18.62
N ILE A 233 8.16 -18.07 -18.09
CA ILE A 233 8.70 -16.88 -17.40
C ILE A 233 9.50 -17.27 -16.16
N VAL A 234 8.98 -18.21 -15.39
CA VAL A 234 9.57 -18.71 -14.15
C VAL A 234 10.77 -19.64 -14.42
N GLU A 235 10.75 -20.43 -15.51
CA GLU A 235 11.75 -21.44 -15.89
C GLU A 235 12.86 -20.90 -16.79
N ASP A 236 12.56 -20.30 -17.94
CA ASP A 236 13.54 -19.95 -18.98
C ASP A 236 14.40 -18.72 -18.63
N LYS A 237 13.99 -17.86 -17.69
CA LYS A 237 14.61 -16.54 -17.49
C LYS A 237 15.42 -16.37 -16.21
N GLY A 238 15.51 -17.41 -15.38
CA GLY A 238 16.24 -17.38 -14.11
C GLY A 238 17.74 -17.14 -14.22
N GLN A 239 18.34 -17.35 -15.40
CA GLN A 239 19.80 -17.23 -15.59
C GLN A 239 20.28 -16.08 -16.50
N LYS A 240 19.40 -15.36 -17.24
CA LYS A 240 19.87 -14.41 -18.27
C LYS A 240 19.46 -12.94 -18.10
N GLU A 241 18.50 -12.60 -17.25
CA GLU A 241 17.99 -11.22 -17.19
C GLU A 241 17.70 -10.73 -15.76
N GLU A 242 18.66 -10.94 -14.84
CA GLU A 242 18.67 -10.22 -13.57
C GLU A 242 18.66 -8.70 -13.80
N GLY A 243 17.93 -7.97 -12.94
CA GLY A 243 17.88 -6.50 -12.99
C GLY A 243 16.78 -5.90 -13.87
N LYS A 244 15.84 -6.68 -14.41
CA LYS A 244 14.68 -6.12 -15.16
C LYS A 244 13.88 -5.11 -14.36
N LEU A 245 13.58 -5.41 -13.09
CA LEU A 245 12.92 -4.47 -12.21
C LEU A 245 13.71 -3.16 -12.12
N GLY A 246 15.03 -3.26 -11.92
CA GLY A 246 15.88 -2.08 -11.83
C GLY A 246 15.89 -1.24 -13.10
N LYS A 247 15.95 -1.88 -14.26
CA LYS A 247 15.84 -1.22 -15.57
C LYS A 247 14.49 -0.55 -15.79
N VAL A 248 13.38 -1.21 -15.39
CA VAL A 248 12.05 -0.59 -15.47
C VAL A 248 11.98 0.65 -14.59
N LEU A 249 12.47 0.57 -13.36
CA LEU A 249 12.50 1.73 -12.45
C LEU A 249 13.39 2.86 -13.00
N GLU A 250 14.53 2.56 -13.62
CA GLU A 250 15.39 3.53 -14.29
C GLU A 250 14.72 4.19 -15.50
N GLU A 251 14.05 3.41 -16.36
CA GLU A 251 13.32 3.96 -17.51
C GLU A 251 12.09 4.76 -17.09
N MET A 252 11.40 4.36 -16.02
CA MET A 252 10.33 5.16 -15.42
C MET A 252 10.85 6.51 -14.94
N GLU A 253 11.99 6.53 -14.25
CA GLU A 253 12.64 7.75 -13.79
C GLU A 253 12.97 8.68 -14.95
N LYS A 254 13.59 8.14 -16.00
CA LYS A 254 13.96 8.87 -17.21
C LYS A 254 12.74 9.45 -17.93
N LYS A 255 11.67 8.67 -18.12
CA LYS A 255 10.42 9.14 -18.74
C LYS A 255 9.73 10.21 -17.89
N ARG A 256 9.72 10.06 -16.56
CA ARG A 256 9.19 11.06 -15.64
C ARG A 256 9.96 12.39 -15.75
N LYS A 257 11.29 12.35 -15.86
CA LYS A 257 12.12 13.54 -16.10
C LYS A 257 11.81 14.20 -17.46
N ILE A 258 11.65 13.43 -18.53
CA ILE A 258 11.27 13.96 -19.85
C ILE A 258 9.90 14.63 -19.81
N MET A 259 8.90 13.95 -19.22
CA MET A 259 7.54 14.49 -19.08
C MET A 259 7.53 15.81 -18.31
N ARG A 260 8.27 15.88 -17.19
CA ARG A 260 8.43 17.12 -16.42
C ARG A 260 9.11 18.22 -17.20
N ALA A 261 10.20 17.91 -17.89
CA ALA A 261 10.91 18.90 -18.72
C ALA A 261 10.03 19.45 -19.86
N SER A 262 9.01 18.70 -20.30
CA SER A 262 8.05 19.14 -21.31
C SER A 262 6.87 19.95 -20.76
N ASP A 263 6.65 19.96 -19.44
CA ASP A 263 5.56 20.71 -18.83
C ASP A 263 5.92 22.21 -18.77
N PRO A 264 5.19 23.11 -19.45
CA PRO A 264 5.48 24.55 -19.45
C PRO A 264 5.35 25.19 -18.06
N CYS A 265 4.64 24.54 -17.14
CA CYS A 265 4.54 24.97 -15.76
C CYS A 265 5.75 24.56 -14.92
N TYR A 266 6.54 23.59 -15.39
CA TYR A 266 7.75 23.16 -14.73
C TYR A 266 8.93 24.06 -15.11
N LYS A 267 9.61 24.62 -14.11
CA LYS A 267 10.96 25.17 -14.32
C LYS A 267 11.93 24.43 -13.43
N ASP A 268 13.03 24.01 -14.02
CA ASP A 268 14.18 23.48 -13.31
C ASP A 268 14.75 24.61 -12.43
N GLN A 269 14.28 24.68 -11.18
CA GLN A 269 14.78 25.66 -10.21
C GLN A 269 16.07 25.11 -9.63
N SER A 270 17.18 25.53 -10.23
CA SER A 270 18.56 25.19 -9.86
C SER A 270 19.02 25.70 -8.48
N GLY A 271 18.10 25.97 -7.54
CA GLY A 271 18.35 26.80 -6.36
C GLY A 271 18.14 26.16 -4.99
N GLY A 272 17.85 24.87 -4.86
CA GLY A 272 17.68 24.28 -3.52
C GLY A 272 17.35 22.79 -3.47
N PHE A 273 16.81 22.23 -4.56
CA PHE A 273 16.70 20.79 -4.74
C PHE A 273 17.86 20.32 -5.62
N GLU A 274 18.68 19.38 -5.12
CA GLU A 274 19.71 18.75 -5.95
C GLU A 274 19.04 17.95 -7.08
N GLU A 275 19.09 18.52 -8.29
CA GLU A 275 18.50 18.02 -9.54
C GLU A 275 16.96 18.00 -9.57
N GLY A 276 16.34 19.13 -9.23
CA GLY A 276 15.10 19.57 -9.89
C GLY A 276 14.00 18.53 -9.99
N GLU A 277 13.60 17.91 -8.87
CA GLU A 277 12.41 17.08 -8.78
C GLU A 277 11.42 17.64 -7.76
N GLU A 278 10.32 18.23 -8.25
CA GLU A 278 9.17 18.50 -7.37
C GLU A 278 8.61 17.17 -6.85
N ASP A 279 8.44 17.06 -5.54
CA ASP A 279 7.71 15.94 -4.93
C ASP A 279 6.25 15.96 -5.44
N SER A 280 5.73 14.81 -5.84
CA SER A 280 4.30 14.63 -6.14
C SER A 280 3.45 14.86 -4.90
N ILE A 281 2.13 15.03 -5.06
CA ILE A 281 1.23 15.22 -3.91
C ILE A 281 1.36 14.05 -2.92
N MET A 282 1.42 12.82 -3.43
CA MET A 282 1.56 11.63 -2.59
C MET A 282 2.97 11.49 -1.97
N GLU A 283 4.01 11.98 -2.65
CA GLU A 283 5.36 12.07 -2.08
C GLU A 283 5.36 13.08 -0.90
N TRP A 284 4.69 14.23 -1.03
CA TRP A 284 4.50 15.17 0.08
C TRP A 284 3.73 14.57 1.26
N PHE A 285 2.60 13.90 1.01
CA PHE A 285 1.88 13.22 2.09
C PHE A 285 2.76 12.17 2.76
N THR A 286 3.52 11.38 1.99
CA THR A 286 4.48 10.41 2.54
C THR A 286 5.51 11.11 3.42
N ASN A 287 6.07 12.23 2.97
CA ASN A 287 7.00 13.04 3.75
C ASN A 287 6.36 13.52 5.06
N PHE A 288 5.06 13.85 5.06
CA PHE A 288 4.37 14.25 6.28
C PHE A 288 4.24 13.15 7.33
N PHE A 289 4.26 11.87 6.96
CA PHE A 289 4.25 10.74 7.91
C PHE A 289 5.64 10.24 8.31
N ASN A 290 6.68 10.60 7.56
CA ASN A 290 8.05 10.18 7.85
C ASN A 290 8.56 10.77 9.18
N ASN A 291 9.39 9.99 9.87
CA ASN A 291 10.11 10.50 11.03
C ASN A 291 11.11 11.56 10.58
N PRO A 292 11.33 12.61 11.40
CA PRO A 292 12.40 13.56 11.15
C PRO A 292 13.75 12.85 11.04
N SER A 293 14.49 13.14 9.98
CA SER A 293 15.82 12.61 9.67
C SER A 293 16.74 13.72 9.15
N ASP A 294 18.03 13.64 9.48
CA ASP A 294 19.09 14.53 8.97
C ASP A 294 19.31 14.39 7.46
N ALA A 295 18.95 13.23 6.90
CA ALA A 295 18.89 12.97 5.46
C ALA A 295 17.95 13.93 4.68
N ASP A 296 17.00 14.58 5.35
CA ASP A 296 16.02 15.50 4.74
C ASP A 296 16.44 16.98 4.87
N ASN A 297 17.74 17.26 5.04
CA ASN A 297 18.26 18.61 5.28
C ASN A 297 18.03 19.59 4.11
N ASP A 298 17.72 19.07 2.92
CA ASP A 298 17.28 19.82 1.75
C ASP A 298 15.84 20.36 1.91
N LYS A 299 14.98 19.63 2.65
CA LYS A 299 13.57 20.01 2.87
C LYS A 299 13.41 20.91 4.08
N TYR A 300 14.21 20.74 5.13
CA TYR A 300 14.20 21.62 6.30
C TYR A 300 15.57 21.61 6.98
N GLU A 301 15.92 22.69 7.67
CA GLU A 301 17.21 22.77 8.35
C GLU A 301 17.24 21.85 9.58
N TRP A 302 17.97 20.73 9.49
CA TRP A 302 18.03 19.72 10.54
C TRP A 302 18.54 20.29 11.87
N SER A 303 19.55 21.16 11.82
CA SER A 303 20.13 21.79 13.02
C SER A 303 19.11 22.63 13.79
N LYS A 304 18.22 23.35 13.08
CA LYS A 304 17.11 24.09 13.70
C LYS A 304 16.10 23.12 14.29
N TYR A 305 15.70 22.10 13.53
CA TYR A 305 14.77 21.10 14.02
C TYR A 305 15.29 20.43 15.30
N ASP A 306 16.58 20.08 15.34
CA ASP A 306 17.23 19.45 16.50
C ASP A 306 17.22 20.35 17.74
N ALA A 307 17.41 21.65 17.56
CA ALA A 307 17.33 22.63 18.65
C ALA A 307 15.90 22.78 19.20
N TYR A 308 14.87 22.71 18.34
CA TYR A 308 13.49 22.95 18.74
C TYR A 308 12.70 21.69 19.13
N LYS A 309 13.15 20.48 18.78
CA LYS A 309 12.41 19.24 19.06
C LYS A 309 12.16 18.99 20.56
N SER A 310 12.94 19.63 21.43
CA SER A 310 12.77 19.61 22.90
C SER A 310 11.40 20.13 23.35
N VAL A 311 10.74 20.97 22.56
CA VAL A 311 9.37 21.44 22.85
C VAL A 311 8.36 20.28 22.92
N CYS A 312 8.67 19.17 22.24
CA CYS A 312 7.86 17.95 22.25
C CYS A 312 8.17 17.01 23.43
N GLU A 313 9.09 17.41 24.31
CA GLU A 313 9.57 16.62 25.47
C GLU A 313 9.28 17.33 26.80
N ASP A 314 8.74 18.55 26.77
CA ASP A 314 8.40 19.33 27.97
C ASP A 314 7.14 18.74 28.65
N GLU A 315 7.36 17.80 29.56
CA GLU A 315 6.25 17.14 30.27
C GLU A 315 5.43 18.15 31.09
N ASP A 316 6.03 19.19 31.64
CA ASP A 316 5.36 20.16 32.51
C ASP A 316 4.35 21.00 31.72
N GLU A 317 4.74 21.56 30.57
CA GLU A 317 3.85 22.33 29.71
C GLU A 317 2.72 21.45 29.11
N TRP A 318 3.05 20.22 28.75
CA TRP A 318 2.06 19.28 28.22
C TRP A 318 1.03 18.89 29.29
N ASN A 319 1.48 18.62 30.51
CA ASN A 319 0.60 18.29 31.64
C ASN A 319 -0.33 19.46 31.98
N LYS A 320 0.15 20.71 31.93
CA LYS A 320 -0.69 21.92 32.10
C LYS A 320 -1.81 22.00 31.06
N ARG A 321 -1.58 21.52 29.84
CA ARG A 321 -2.56 21.48 28.74
C ARG A 321 -3.38 20.18 28.69
N GLY A 322 -3.16 19.24 29.61
CA GLY A 322 -3.84 17.95 29.64
C GLY A 322 -3.42 17.00 28.51
N ILE A 323 -2.23 17.18 27.93
CA ILE A 323 -1.71 16.38 26.83
C ILE A 323 -0.74 15.34 27.38
N ASN A 324 -0.83 14.10 26.90
CA ASN A 324 0.11 13.04 27.28
C ASN A 324 1.36 13.02 26.35
N PRO A 325 2.56 13.44 26.84
CA PRO A 325 3.78 13.50 26.03
C PRO A 325 4.26 12.12 25.58
N LYS A 326 4.10 11.10 26.42
CA LYS A 326 4.47 9.72 26.07
C LYS A 326 3.63 9.16 24.93
N LYS A 327 2.39 9.63 24.78
CA LYS A 327 1.47 9.21 23.72
C LYS A 327 1.66 9.99 22.41
N TYR A 328 1.81 11.32 22.49
CA TYR A 328 1.80 12.19 21.30
C TYR A 328 3.14 12.90 21.00
N GLY A 329 4.20 12.65 21.77
CA GLY A 329 5.51 13.28 21.56
C GLY A 329 6.11 12.96 20.17
N GLU A 330 5.95 11.72 19.68
CA GLU A 330 6.37 11.36 18.31
C GLU A 330 5.59 12.18 17.25
N PHE A 331 4.28 12.33 17.42
CA PHE A 331 3.47 13.15 16.52
C PHE A 331 3.88 14.63 16.56
N CYS A 332 4.12 15.19 17.76
CA CYS A 332 4.59 16.57 17.90
C CYS A 332 5.87 16.81 17.09
N ARG A 333 6.84 15.89 17.18
CA ARG A 333 8.10 15.96 16.42
C ARG A 333 7.86 15.93 14.91
N ILE A 334 7.00 15.02 14.44
CA ILE A 334 6.61 14.92 13.03
C ILE A 334 5.93 16.21 12.56
N MET A 335 5.01 16.75 13.36
CA MET A 335 4.28 17.96 13.04
C MET A 335 5.18 19.19 13.00
N LEU A 336 6.09 19.33 13.98
CA LEU A 336 7.11 20.39 14.00
C LEU A 336 7.94 20.36 12.72
N LYS A 337 8.42 19.18 12.33
CA LYS A 337 9.13 18.96 11.06
C LYS A 337 8.26 19.34 9.85
N ASN A 338 7.00 18.91 9.80
CA ASN A 338 6.09 19.24 8.69
C ASN A 338 5.88 20.76 8.56
N LEU A 339 5.73 21.47 9.67
CA LEU A 339 5.60 22.93 9.65
C LEU A 339 6.85 23.59 9.13
N MET A 340 8.04 23.17 9.59
CA MET A 340 9.30 23.69 9.07
C MET A 340 9.48 23.41 7.57
N MET A 341 9.12 22.20 7.12
CA MET A 341 9.13 21.83 5.70
C MET A 341 8.22 22.72 4.88
N VAL A 342 6.98 22.94 5.34
CA VAL A 342 6.03 23.75 4.58
C VAL A 342 6.40 25.23 4.64
N GLU A 343 6.90 25.75 5.75
CA GLU A 343 7.29 27.15 5.79
C GLU A 343 8.57 27.42 4.98
N ASN A 344 9.45 26.45 4.76
CA ASN A 344 10.65 26.63 3.95
C ASN A 344 10.32 27.09 2.51
N GLY A 345 10.70 28.31 2.17
CA GLY A 345 10.45 28.95 0.89
C GLY A 345 11.22 28.34 -0.29
N ALA A 346 12.17 27.43 -0.03
CA ALA A 346 12.76 26.58 -1.05
C ALA A 346 11.78 25.49 -1.53
N ASN A 347 10.93 24.99 -0.64
CA ASN A 347 9.92 23.97 -0.95
C ASN A 347 8.66 24.55 -1.61
N GLN A 348 8.48 25.86 -1.51
CA GLN A 348 7.34 26.54 -2.09
C GLN A 348 7.52 26.64 -3.60
N TYR A 349 6.53 26.13 -4.32
CA TYR A 349 6.48 26.30 -5.76
C TYR A 349 6.37 27.78 -6.12
N LYS A 350 7.28 28.21 -7.01
CA LYS A 350 7.28 29.57 -7.56
C LYS A 350 6.91 29.45 -9.03
N PRO A 351 5.62 29.64 -9.41
CA PRO A 351 5.23 29.53 -10.80
C PRO A 351 6.04 30.52 -11.65
N PRO A 352 6.51 30.10 -12.83
CA PRO A 352 7.26 30.97 -13.72
C PRO A 352 6.37 32.08 -14.28
N GLY A 353 6.43 33.26 -13.67
CA GLY A 353 5.57 34.38 -14.05
C GLY A 353 4.15 34.13 -13.54
N ILE A 354 3.73 34.99 -12.61
CA ILE A 354 2.42 34.93 -11.94
C ILE A 354 1.24 35.10 -12.93
N SER A 355 1.49 35.25 -14.23
CA SER A 355 0.49 35.59 -15.24
C SER A 355 -0.14 34.40 -15.98
N ASP A 356 0.42 33.18 -15.98
CA ASP A 356 -0.25 32.05 -16.67
C ASP A 356 -1.35 31.43 -15.78
N PRO A 357 -2.65 31.60 -16.14
CA PRO A 357 -3.75 31.04 -15.37
C PRO A 357 -3.79 29.51 -15.38
N GLN A 358 -3.18 28.85 -16.37
CA GLN A 358 -3.16 27.38 -16.47
C GLN A 358 -2.27 26.77 -15.39
N CYS A 359 -1.08 27.33 -15.17
CA CYS A 359 -0.15 26.85 -14.14
C CYS A 359 -0.67 27.07 -12.72
N LYS A 360 -1.41 28.17 -12.48
CA LYS A 360 -2.07 28.41 -11.17
C LYS A 360 -3.13 27.36 -10.84
N LYS A 361 -3.86 26.87 -11.84
CA LYS A 361 -4.87 25.82 -11.64
C LYS A 361 -4.24 24.46 -11.39
N LYS A 362 -3.07 24.20 -11.99
CA LYS A 362 -2.34 22.93 -11.84
C LYS A 362 -1.74 22.77 -10.43
N TYR A 363 -1.27 23.86 -9.84
CA TYR A 363 -0.56 23.79 -8.56
C TYR A 363 -1.47 23.77 -7.32
N ILE A 364 -1.06 22.99 -6.33
CA ILE A 364 -1.64 22.97 -4.99
C ILE A 364 -0.58 23.42 -3.99
N PRO A 365 -0.79 24.53 -3.27
CA PRO A 365 0.13 25.00 -2.26
C PRO A 365 0.46 23.92 -1.23
N LEU A 366 1.73 23.81 -0.87
CA LEU A 366 2.17 22.85 0.13
C LEU A 366 1.48 23.08 1.50
N CYS A 367 1.16 24.34 1.81
CA CYS A 367 0.30 24.71 2.93
C CYS A 367 -1.04 23.98 2.90
N ASP A 368 -1.68 23.89 1.73
CA ASP A 368 -3.00 23.28 1.60
C ASP A 368 -2.93 21.76 1.70
N LEU A 369 -1.85 21.13 1.22
CA LEU A 369 -1.58 19.71 1.47
C LEU A 369 -1.41 19.44 2.97
N LEU A 370 -0.64 20.26 3.68
CA LEU A 370 -0.47 20.12 5.12
C LEU A 370 -1.78 20.32 5.88
N LYS A 371 -2.64 21.26 5.43
CA LYS A 371 -4.00 21.41 5.99
C LYS A 371 -4.77 20.09 5.89
N ILE A 372 -4.82 19.46 4.72
CA ILE A 372 -5.52 18.17 4.53
C ILE A 372 -4.96 17.10 5.46
N TRP A 373 -3.65 16.97 5.52
CA TRP A 373 -3.00 16.02 6.41
C TRP A 373 -3.37 16.28 7.88
N MET A 374 -3.31 17.53 8.36
CA MET A 374 -3.68 17.87 9.75
C MET A 374 -5.15 17.60 10.04
N MET A 375 -6.05 17.78 9.06
CA MET A 375 -7.46 17.46 9.23
C MET A 375 -7.67 15.97 9.41
N ASP A 376 -7.01 15.15 8.60
CA ASP A 376 -7.03 13.69 8.76
C ASP A 376 -6.49 13.28 10.15
N MET A 377 -5.36 13.84 10.56
CA MET A 377 -4.77 13.57 11.87
C MET A 377 -5.66 14.03 13.03
N GLY A 378 -6.31 15.20 12.92
CA GLY A 378 -7.26 15.69 13.92
C GLY A 378 -8.58 14.93 13.96
N ALA A 379 -8.99 14.39 12.82
CA ALA A 379 -10.18 13.56 12.67
C ALA A 379 -10.01 12.19 13.32
N PHE A 380 -8.84 11.56 13.18
CA PHE A 380 -8.69 10.15 13.51
C PHE A 380 -7.60 9.84 14.55
N CYS A 381 -6.63 10.72 14.78
CA CYS A 381 -5.42 10.33 15.50
C CYS A 381 -5.16 11.14 16.77
N VAL A 382 -5.18 12.48 16.66
CA VAL A 382 -4.55 13.37 17.63
C VAL A 382 -5.52 14.47 18.08
N PRO A 383 -5.59 14.77 19.38
CA PRO A 383 -6.35 15.91 19.89
C PRO A 383 -5.88 17.24 19.29
N LYS A 384 -6.81 18.18 19.11
CA LYS A 384 -6.54 19.51 18.54
C LYS A 384 -5.54 20.30 19.38
N GLU A 385 -5.57 20.09 20.69
CA GLU A 385 -4.71 20.75 21.67
C GLU A 385 -3.23 20.46 21.42
N VAL A 386 -2.90 19.26 20.91
CA VAL A 386 -1.53 18.91 20.51
C VAL A 386 -1.10 19.76 19.32
N MET A 387 -1.96 19.89 18.32
CA MET A 387 -1.68 20.68 17.13
C MET A 387 -1.51 22.17 17.46
N HIS A 388 -2.40 22.72 18.30
CA HIS A 388 -2.28 24.08 18.80
C HIS A 388 -0.98 24.35 19.53
N TYR A 389 -0.57 23.42 20.40
CA TYR A 389 0.69 23.55 21.11
C TYR A 389 1.89 23.64 20.15
N VAL A 390 1.93 22.81 19.10
CA VAL A 390 2.99 22.88 18.10
C VAL A 390 2.94 24.20 17.31
N PHE A 391 1.75 24.69 16.96
CA PHE A 391 1.62 26.00 16.29
C PHE A 391 2.10 27.16 17.17
N ASP A 392 1.78 27.15 18.46
CA ASP A 392 2.24 28.16 19.42
C ASP A 392 3.78 28.14 19.49
N ALA A 393 4.37 26.95 19.59
CA ALA A 393 5.82 26.76 19.60
C ALA A 393 6.48 27.29 18.32
N VAL A 394 5.99 26.87 17.14
CA VAL A 394 6.52 27.35 15.85
C VAL A 394 6.36 28.85 15.72
N SER A 395 5.23 29.42 16.12
CA SER A 395 5.01 30.86 16.09
C SER A 395 6.02 31.61 16.95
N ALA A 396 6.34 31.09 18.15
CA ALA A 396 7.35 31.67 19.04
C ALA A 396 8.77 31.62 18.46
N PHE A 397 9.11 30.55 17.73
CA PHE A 397 10.46 30.35 17.19
C PHE A 397 10.66 30.86 15.76
N SER A 398 9.59 31.02 14.97
CA SER A 398 9.65 31.46 13.56
C SER A 398 10.40 32.80 13.38
N GLY A 399 10.31 33.71 14.36
CA GLY A 399 11.07 34.97 14.36
C GLY A 399 12.59 34.78 14.46
N GLN A 400 13.06 33.60 14.87
CA GLN A 400 14.47 33.23 15.00
C GLN A 400 14.97 32.40 13.81
N TRP A 401 14.10 32.03 12.87
CA TRP A 401 14.46 31.15 11.74
C TRP A 401 15.20 31.86 10.60
N GLY A 402 15.63 33.10 10.78
CA GLY A 402 16.48 33.84 9.83
C GLY A 402 15.68 34.86 9.02
N ASN A 403 16.04 35.05 7.74
CA ASN A 403 15.41 36.07 6.91
C ASN A 403 13.93 35.75 6.69
N PRO A 404 12.99 36.65 7.01
CA PRO A 404 11.55 36.45 6.80
C PRO A 404 11.15 36.16 5.34
N LYS A 405 12.05 36.40 4.38
CA LYS A 405 11.85 36.13 2.94
C LYS A 405 12.00 34.66 2.58
N ASP A 406 12.65 33.88 3.44
CA ASP A 406 12.92 32.46 3.20
C ASP A 406 11.81 31.58 3.77
N TYR A 407 10.82 32.15 4.47
CA TYR A 407 9.73 31.41 5.09
C TYR A 407 8.34 31.92 4.67
N VAL A 408 7.45 31.03 4.25
CA VAL A 408 6.06 31.33 3.90
C VAL A 408 5.16 30.95 5.06
N LYS A 409 4.58 31.95 5.72
CA LYS A 409 3.59 31.73 6.79
C LYS A 409 2.33 31.10 6.21
N CYS A 410 2.03 29.86 6.59
CA CYS A 410 0.72 29.30 6.32
C CYS A 410 -0.26 29.61 7.46
N ASP A 411 -1.53 29.72 7.11
CA ASP A 411 -2.60 29.96 8.07
C ASP A 411 -3.14 28.62 8.61
N TYR A 412 -2.37 27.99 9.53
CA TYR A 412 -2.73 26.69 10.11
C TYR A 412 -3.86 26.80 11.16
N GLY A 413 -3.96 27.96 11.82
CA GLY A 413 -4.95 28.21 12.88
C GLY A 413 -6.40 28.09 12.39
N LYS A 414 -6.67 28.45 11.13
CA LYS A 414 -8.01 28.35 10.52
C LYS A 414 -8.56 26.92 10.43
N VAL A 415 -7.69 25.91 10.36
CA VAL A 415 -8.09 24.50 10.22
C VAL A 415 -8.49 23.89 11.57
N SER A 416 -7.89 24.41 12.64
CA SER A 416 -8.09 23.85 13.98
C SER A 416 -9.47 24.15 14.58
N ASN A 417 -10.08 25.28 14.20
CA ASN A 417 -11.42 25.63 14.64
C ASN A 417 -12.49 25.10 13.65
N LEU A 418 -12.86 23.83 13.83
CA LEU A 418 -13.95 23.18 13.11
C LEU A 418 -15.33 23.47 13.71
N TYR A 419 -15.47 24.36 14.69
CA TYR A 419 -16.78 24.78 15.19
C TYR A 419 -17.36 25.90 14.32
N ARG A 420 -18.65 25.81 14.00
CA ARG A 420 -19.41 26.87 13.33
C ARG A 420 -20.65 27.15 14.16
N GLY A 421 -20.60 28.25 14.91
CA GLY A 421 -21.58 28.52 15.96
C GLY A 421 -21.51 27.41 17.00
N ASN A 422 -22.63 26.72 17.21
CA ASN A 422 -22.71 25.59 18.15
C ASN A 422 -22.54 24.21 17.47
N GLU A 423 -22.28 24.15 16.15
CA GLU A 423 -22.12 22.88 15.43
C GLU A 423 -20.63 22.49 15.31
N ASP A 424 -20.31 21.26 15.72
CA ASP A 424 -19.01 20.63 15.45
C ASP A 424 -18.98 20.07 14.03
N MET A 425 -18.11 20.60 13.17
CA MET A 425 -17.98 20.17 11.78
C MET A 425 -17.07 18.95 11.62
N LEU A 426 -16.40 18.50 12.69
CA LEU A 426 -15.51 17.34 12.66
C LEU A 426 -16.17 16.08 12.04
N PRO A 427 -17.44 15.73 12.34
CA PRO A 427 -18.08 14.57 11.72
C PRO A 427 -18.24 14.69 10.20
N LYS A 428 -18.52 15.91 9.70
CA LYS A 428 -18.65 16.16 8.24
C LYS A 428 -17.30 16.07 7.54
N VAL A 429 -16.23 16.55 8.19
CA VAL A 429 -14.86 16.41 7.68
C VAL A 429 -14.39 14.95 7.70
N GLN A 430 -14.70 14.22 8.76
CA GLN A 430 -14.44 12.78 8.86
C GLN A 430 -15.13 12.00 7.74
N GLU A 431 -16.41 12.31 7.46
CA GLU A 431 -17.16 11.70 6.38
C GLU A 431 -16.57 12.05 5.00
N LEU A 432 -16.24 13.32 4.77
CA LEU A 432 -15.58 13.78 3.55
C LEU A 432 -14.27 13.04 3.30
N LEU A 433 -13.38 12.96 4.30
CA LEU A 433 -12.09 12.28 4.17
C LEU A 433 -12.25 10.76 4.06
N ARG A 434 -13.15 10.14 4.84
CA ARG A 434 -13.38 8.69 4.76
C ARG A 434 -13.87 8.25 3.38
N ASN A 435 -14.67 9.10 2.72
CA ASN A 435 -15.23 8.81 1.41
C ASN A 435 -14.33 9.30 0.26
N SER A 436 -13.21 9.97 0.56
CA SER A 436 -12.28 10.50 -0.43
C SER A 436 -11.16 9.51 -0.74
N MET A 437 -10.66 9.52 -1.97
CA MET A 437 -9.47 8.76 -2.37
C MET A 437 -8.27 9.19 -1.52
N VAL A 438 -8.15 10.48 -1.25
CA VAL A 438 -7.07 11.05 -0.43
C VAL A 438 -7.11 10.49 0.99
N GLY A 439 -8.27 10.40 1.64
CA GLY A 439 -8.36 9.83 2.99
C GLY A 439 -8.03 8.34 3.03
N SER A 440 -8.41 7.57 1.99
CA SER A 440 -7.97 6.17 1.87
C SER A 440 -6.43 6.07 1.81
N LYS A 441 -5.80 6.90 0.98
CA LYS A 441 -4.33 6.92 0.83
C LYS A 441 -3.62 7.39 2.09
N LEU A 442 -4.16 8.39 2.79
CA LEU A 442 -3.64 8.83 4.09
C LEU A 442 -3.76 7.73 5.14
N GLY A 443 -4.87 6.99 5.14
CA GLY A 443 -5.06 5.82 5.98
C GLY A 443 -4.00 4.73 5.78
N GLU A 444 -3.61 4.45 4.53
CA GLU A 444 -2.55 3.48 4.20
C GLU A 444 -1.16 3.90 4.72
N LEU A 445 -0.87 5.21 4.70
CA LEU A 445 0.37 5.77 5.22
C LEU A 445 0.42 5.78 6.76
N ASN A 446 -0.75 5.75 7.39
CA ASN A 446 -0.90 5.92 8.83
C ASN A 446 -0.78 4.60 9.61
N LYS A 447 0.42 4.04 9.63
CA LYS A 447 0.76 2.80 10.39
C LYS A 447 1.41 3.07 11.75
N LYS A 448 1.25 4.28 12.29
CA LYS A 448 1.99 4.75 13.47
C LYS A 448 1.29 4.39 14.78
N LYS A 449 2.06 4.01 15.81
CA LYS A 449 1.52 3.59 17.11
C LYS A 449 0.68 4.66 17.82
N TRP A 450 0.95 5.94 17.54
CA TRP A 450 0.21 7.06 18.11
C TRP A 450 -1.14 7.31 17.42
N CYS A 451 -1.39 6.70 16.25
CA CYS A 451 -2.70 6.68 15.62
C CYS A 451 -3.23 5.25 15.55
N ASP A 452 -4.10 4.92 16.50
CA ASP A 452 -4.81 3.65 16.48
C ASP A 452 -6.23 3.89 15.96
N ALA A 453 -6.37 3.86 14.63
CA ALA A 453 -7.65 4.06 13.96
C ALA A 453 -8.72 3.07 14.44
N SER A 454 -8.32 1.87 14.88
CA SER A 454 -9.23 0.85 15.44
C SER A 454 -9.79 1.24 16.82
N LYS A 455 -9.07 2.08 17.57
CA LYS A 455 -9.50 2.65 18.85
C LYS A 455 -10.27 3.95 18.71
N VAL A 456 -10.37 4.51 17.51
CA VAL A 456 -11.32 5.58 17.23
C VAL A 456 -12.70 4.94 17.34
N GLN A 457 -13.23 4.91 18.56
CA GLN A 457 -14.59 4.48 18.84
C GLN A 457 -15.45 5.08 17.75
N HIS A 458 -16.12 4.23 16.97
CA HIS A 458 -17.20 4.67 16.10
C HIS A 458 -18.09 5.55 16.98
N ARG A 459 -17.92 6.87 16.88
CA ARG A 459 -18.93 7.81 17.35
C ARG A 459 -20.08 7.56 16.40
N THR A 460 -20.88 6.54 16.72
CA THR A 460 -22.09 6.22 16.00
C THR A 460 -22.84 7.54 15.86
N PRO A 461 -23.34 7.90 14.67
CA PRO A 461 -24.11 9.13 14.46
C PRO A 461 -25.24 9.32 15.48
N ASN A 462 -25.72 8.22 16.10
CA ASN A 462 -26.70 8.20 17.17
C ASN A 462 -26.23 8.75 18.53
N ALA A 463 -24.94 9.09 18.71
CA ALA A 463 -24.46 9.83 19.87
C ALA A 463 -24.91 11.31 19.88
N LYS A 464 -25.63 11.77 18.83
CA LYS A 464 -26.34 13.06 18.83
C LYS A 464 -27.45 13.16 19.89
N ALA A 465 -27.91 12.04 20.46
CA ALA A 465 -29.02 12.04 21.44
C ALA A 465 -28.61 12.41 22.88
N GLY A 466 -27.33 12.71 23.16
CA GLY A 466 -26.87 12.96 24.53
C GLY A 466 -25.69 13.91 24.68
N MET A 467 -25.34 14.70 23.65
CA MET A 467 -24.42 15.81 23.84
C MET A 467 -25.15 16.91 24.61
N GLU A 468 -25.06 16.86 25.94
CA GLU A 468 -25.23 18.05 26.76
C GLU A 468 -24.37 19.15 26.14
N THR A 469 -25.00 20.24 25.73
CA THR A 469 -24.30 21.46 25.34
C THR A 469 -23.35 21.81 26.47
N ARG A 470 -22.03 21.74 26.23
CA ARG A 470 -21.03 22.25 27.17
C ARG A 470 -21.45 23.66 27.54
N ALA A 471 -21.68 23.90 28.83
CA ALA A 471 -22.21 25.16 29.37
C ALA A 471 -21.23 26.34 29.21
N ASP A 472 -20.04 26.10 28.67
CA ASP A 472 -18.97 27.08 28.61
C ASP A 472 -19.05 27.86 27.29
N LYS A 473 -19.66 29.05 27.40
CA LYS A 473 -19.68 30.17 26.45
C LYS A 473 -20.68 30.09 25.29
N ALA A 474 -21.96 30.22 25.62
CA ALA A 474 -22.90 30.90 24.75
C ALA A 474 -22.58 32.40 24.72
N ALA A 475 -21.69 32.83 23.81
CA ALA A 475 -21.65 34.23 23.40
C ALA A 475 -22.92 34.52 22.61
N GLN A 476 -23.94 35.06 23.28
CA GLN A 476 -25.16 35.53 22.65
C GLN A 476 -24.82 36.73 21.76
N GLY A 477 -24.92 36.58 20.44
CA GLY A 477 -24.88 37.72 19.50
C GLY A 477 -24.15 37.51 18.17
N GLU A 478 -23.50 36.38 17.93
CA GLU A 478 -22.82 36.17 16.64
C GLU A 478 -23.79 35.68 15.55
N SER A 479 -23.73 36.36 14.40
CA SER A 479 -24.47 36.04 13.17
C SER A 479 -24.31 34.57 12.79
N VAL A 480 -25.37 33.98 12.24
CA VAL A 480 -25.39 32.63 11.66
C VAL A 480 -24.08 32.38 10.88
N PRO A 481 -23.26 31.39 11.28
CA PRO A 481 -21.93 31.22 10.71
C PRO A 481 -22.03 30.81 9.25
N ASP A 482 -21.22 31.47 8.42
CA ASP A 482 -21.06 31.19 7.01
C ASP A 482 -20.59 29.75 6.78
N ASN A 483 -21.35 29.00 5.97
CA ASN A 483 -21.00 27.65 5.50
C ASN A 483 -19.75 27.65 4.58
N GLY A 484 -19.24 28.83 4.21
CA GLY A 484 -18.10 29.02 3.31
C GLY A 484 -16.88 28.17 3.66
N ALA A 485 -16.50 28.02 4.93
CA ALA A 485 -15.28 27.30 5.27
C ALA A 485 -15.34 25.77 5.05
N LEU A 486 -16.50 25.12 5.26
CA LEU A 486 -16.66 23.70 4.92
C LEU A 486 -16.69 23.52 3.40
N GLN A 487 -17.26 24.50 2.69
CA GLN A 487 -17.28 24.50 1.23
C GLN A 487 -15.88 24.68 0.65
N GLU A 488 -15.09 25.63 1.18
CA GLU A 488 -13.67 25.82 0.84
C GLU A 488 -12.87 24.54 1.08
N LEU A 489 -13.12 23.87 2.20
CA LEU A 489 -12.49 22.59 2.52
C LEU A 489 -12.89 21.49 1.54
N THR A 490 -14.18 21.32 1.30
CA THR A 490 -14.69 20.34 0.33
C THR A 490 -14.06 20.57 -1.04
N GLN A 491 -13.99 21.83 -1.49
CA GLN A 491 -13.34 22.21 -2.74
C GLN A 491 -11.85 21.89 -2.73
N LEU A 492 -11.17 22.11 -1.61
CA LEU A 492 -9.74 21.79 -1.48
C LEU A 492 -9.48 20.28 -1.55
N VAL A 493 -10.26 19.47 -0.82
CA VAL A 493 -10.15 18.00 -0.88
C VAL A 493 -10.40 17.51 -2.30
N GLN A 494 -11.49 17.96 -2.94
CA GLN A 494 -11.81 17.60 -4.33
C GLN A 494 -10.71 18.02 -5.31
N LYS A 495 -10.12 19.22 -5.13
CA LYS A 495 -9.00 19.69 -5.96
C LYS A 495 -7.78 18.78 -5.80
N VAL A 496 -7.46 18.36 -4.57
CA VAL A 496 -6.35 17.46 -4.30
C VAL A 496 -6.62 16.06 -4.83
N GLU A 497 -7.82 15.53 -4.66
CA GLU A 497 -8.22 14.24 -5.23
C GLU A 497 -8.06 14.20 -6.74
N ALA A 498 -8.60 15.20 -7.45
CA ALA A 498 -8.48 15.28 -8.90
C ALA A 498 -7.02 15.31 -9.36
N LYS A 499 -6.14 15.95 -8.58
CA LYS A 499 -4.71 16.00 -8.89
C LYS A 499 -3.95 14.72 -8.54
N VAL A 500 -4.31 14.05 -7.44
CA VAL A 500 -3.78 12.72 -7.13
C VAL A 500 -4.17 11.72 -8.23
N GLU A 501 -5.41 11.77 -8.70
CA GLU A 501 -5.87 10.91 -9.79
C GLU A 501 -5.15 11.22 -11.13
N GLU A 502 -4.92 12.49 -11.45
CA GLU A 502 -4.11 12.91 -12.61
C GLU A 502 -2.68 12.37 -12.52
N GLU A 503 -2.00 12.56 -11.39
CA GLU A 503 -0.64 12.05 -11.15
C GLU A 503 -0.59 10.50 -11.21
N GLU A 504 -1.56 9.80 -10.63
CA GLU A 504 -1.62 8.34 -10.70
C GLU A 504 -1.80 7.83 -12.13
N ASN A 505 -2.64 8.49 -12.92
CA ASN A 505 -2.85 8.14 -14.32
C ASN A 505 -1.60 8.40 -15.18
N GLU A 506 -0.94 9.55 -14.99
CA GLU A 506 0.32 9.88 -15.67
C GLU A 506 1.41 8.86 -15.33
N LEU A 507 1.58 8.56 -14.04
CA LEU A 507 2.59 7.59 -13.59
C LEU A 507 2.27 6.17 -14.06
N SER A 508 1.00 5.78 -14.10
CA SER A 508 0.59 4.49 -14.67
C SER A 508 0.91 4.41 -16.17
N GLY A 509 0.75 5.52 -16.90
CA GLY A 509 1.18 5.62 -18.31
C GLY A 509 2.68 5.44 -18.47
N ILE A 510 3.47 6.16 -17.67
CA ILE A 510 4.94 6.05 -17.63
C ILE A 510 5.37 4.61 -17.32
N ALA A 511 4.78 3.99 -16.30
CA ALA A 511 5.07 2.61 -15.93
C ALA A 511 4.77 1.65 -17.09
N GLY A 512 3.61 1.77 -17.73
CA GLY A 512 3.23 0.96 -18.87
C GLY A 512 4.20 1.09 -20.05
N GLU A 513 4.63 2.31 -20.37
CA GLU A 513 5.63 2.54 -21.41
C GLU A 513 7.00 1.98 -21.05
N ALA A 514 7.47 2.19 -19.82
CA ALA A 514 8.76 1.67 -19.35
C ALA A 514 8.79 0.13 -19.33
N ILE A 515 7.70 -0.49 -18.87
CA ILE A 515 7.51 -1.94 -18.94
C ILE A 515 7.57 -2.39 -20.41
N LYS A 516 6.84 -1.73 -21.31
CA LYS A 516 6.85 -2.07 -22.73
C LYS A 516 8.24 -1.93 -23.33
N GLU A 517 8.98 -0.87 -23.02
CA GLU A 517 10.32 -0.60 -23.55
C GLU A 517 11.35 -1.64 -23.06
N VAL A 518 11.33 -1.98 -21.78
CA VAL A 518 12.26 -2.95 -21.18
C VAL A 518 11.89 -4.39 -21.51
N LEU A 519 10.60 -4.71 -21.68
CA LEU A 519 10.13 -6.08 -21.91
C LEU A 519 9.87 -6.42 -23.37
N SER A 520 9.79 -5.45 -24.27
CA SER A 520 9.71 -5.73 -25.70
C SER A 520 10.98 -6.45 -26.14
N PRO A 521 10.88 -7.54 -26.92
CA PRO A 521 12.06 -8.13 -27.55
C PRO A 521 12.66 -7.06 -28.44
N GLN A 522 13.78 -6.46 -28.01
CA GLN A 522 14.54 -5.54 -28.86
C GLN A 522 14.80 -6.29 -30.16
N GLY A 523 14.33 -5.72 -31.28
CA GLY A 523 14.37 -6.35 -32.60
C GLY A 523 15.76 -6.95 -32.85
N LYS A 524 15.80 -8.28 -32.94
CA LYS A 524 16.88 -9.00 -33.61
C LYS A 524 16.64 -8.99 -35.10
#